data_AF-A0AAN8H8A2-F1
#
_entry.id   AF-A0AAN8H8A2-F1
#
_cell.length_a   1.000
_cell.length_b   1.000
_cell.length_c   1.000
_cell.angle_alpha   90.00
_cell.angle_beta   90.00
_cell.angle_gamma   90.00
#
_symmetry.space_group_name_H-M   'P 1'
#
loop_
_entity.id
_entity.type
_entity.pdbx_description
1 polymer ?
#
loop_
_entity_poly.entity_id
_entity_poly.type
_entity_poly.pdbx_seq_one_letter_code
_entity_poly.pdbx_strand_id
1 'polypeptide(L)'
;MCFVDLEKAYDQVPRELLWEVLREYRVRGSLLRAIQSLYSQSESCVRVLGSKSDPFPVRVGLRQGCALSPILFVIYMDRISRRSHGGGGLQFGGLRIAPLLFADDVVLMASSVCDLQHSLDRFTTECEAAGMRISTSKSEAMVLSRKPIDCPLQVGNESLPQVKEFKYLWGLVFE
;
A
#
# COMPACT_ATOMS: atom_id res chain seq x y z
N MET A 1 -1.27 6.31 -15.65
CA MET A 1 -1.05 5.31 -14.59
C MET A 1 -0.20 5.96 -13.52
N CYS A 2 -0.42 5.61 -12.27
CA CYS A 2 0.41 6.04 -11.15
C CYS A 2 0.84 4.79 -10.39
N PHE A 3 2.14 4.56 -10.32
CA PHE A 3 2.77 3.50 -9.53
C PHE A 3 3.08 4.08 -8.16
N VAL A 4 2.48 3.51 -7.12
CA VAL A 4 2.54 4.01 -5.76
C VAL A 4 3.32 3.02 -4.90
N ASP A 5 4.35 3.52 -4.24
CA ASP A 5 5.16 2.80 -3.24
C ASP A 5 4.79 3.31 -1.84
N LEU A 6 4.64 2.40 -0.88
CA LEU A 6 4.35 2.75 0.51
C LEU A 6 5.61 2.68 1.37
N GLU A 7 5.80 3.69 2.21
CA GLU A 7 6.97 3.75 3.10
C GLU A 7 6.96 2.62 4.12
N LYS A 8 7.92 1.69 4.02
CA LYS A 8 8.12 0.60 5.00
C LYS A 8 6.81 -0.09 5.36
N ALA A 9 6.04 -0.47 4.34
CA ALA A 9 4.61 -0.78 4.48
C ALA A 9 4.31 -1.81 5.59
N TYR A 10 5.10 -2.88 5.69
CA TYR A 10 4.95 -3.88 6.76
C TYR A 10 5.24 -3.31 8.15
N ASP A 11 6.26 -2.47 8.28
CA ASP A 11 6.74 -1.98 9.56
C ASP A 11 5.85 -0.85 10.12
N GLN A 12 5.04 -0.21 9.26
CA GLN A 12 4.19 0.92 9.65
C GLN A 12 2.77 0.53 10.07
N VAL A 13 2.29 -0.69 9.76
CA VAL A 13 0.89 -1.09 10.05
C VAL A 13 0.54 -0.88 11.54
N PRO A 14 -0.40 0.03 11.86
CA PRO A 14 -0.85 0.22 13.24
C PRO A 14 -1.69 -0.98 13.68
N ARG A 15 -1.22 -1.70 14.71
CA ARG A 15 -1.84 -2.94 15.16
C ARG A 15 -3.28 -2.77 15.64
N GLU A 16 -3.58 -1.67 16.34
CA GLU A 16 -4.95 -1.39 16.79
C GLU A 16 -5.92 -1.22 15.62
N LEU A 17 -5.52 -0.47 14.58
CA LEU A 17 -6.32 -0.35 13.36
C LEU A 17 -6.45 -1.69 12.64
N LEU A 18 -5.39 -2.50 12.60
CA LEU A 18 -5.47 -3.86 12.04
C LEU A 18 -6.52 -4.71 12.77
N TRP A 19 -6.59 -4.64 14.11
CA TRP A 19 -7.62 -5.36 14.87
C TRP A 19 -9.02 -4.87 14.54
N GLU A 20 -9.21 -3.57 14.33
CA GLU A 20 -10.47 -3.00 13.86
C GLU A 20 -10.83 -3.52 12.47
N VAL A 21 -9.89 -3.48 11.52
CA VAL A 21 -10.09 -4.04 10.18
C VAL A 21 -10.50 -5.50 10.26
N LEU A 22 -9.78 -6.35 11.02
CA LEU A 22 -10.16 -7.75 11.18
C LEU A 22 -11.58 -7.93 11.71
N ARG A 23 -12.02 -7.08 12.67
CA ARG A 23 -13.40 -7.10 13.18
C ARG A 23 -14.43 -6.67 12.14
N GLU A 24 -14.09 -5.75 11.24
CA GLU A 24 -14.93 -5.36 10.09
C GLU A 24 -15.14 -6.54 9.15
N TYR A 25 -14.08 -7.29 8.85
CA TYR A 25 -14.10 -8.55 8.08
C TYR A 25 -14.63 -9.75 8.88
N ARG A 26 -15.30 -9.51 10.01
CA ARG A 26 -15.95 -10.52 10.87
C ARG A 26 -15.01 -11.53 11.53
N VAL A 27 -13.70 -11.29 11.54
CA VAL A 27 -12.74 -12.08 12.33
C VAL A 27 -12.86 -11.68 13.81
N ARG A 28 -13.33 -12.60 14.65
CA ARG A 28 -13.67 -12.33 16.07
C ARG A 28 -13.33 -13.52 16.96
N GLY A 29 -13.56 -13.36 18.26
CA GLY A 29 -13.50 -14.45 19.23
C GLY A 29 -12.09 -15.01 19.42
N SER A 30 -11.98 -16.34 19.48
CA SER A 30 -10.72 -17.05 19.72
C SER A 30 -9.69 -16.81 18.62
N LEU A 31 -10.10 -16.74 17.35
CA LEU A 31 -9.19 -16.49 16.24
C LEU A 31 -8.54 -15.12 16.35
N LEU A 32 -9.33 -14.05 16.59
CA LEU A 32 -8.77 -12.71 16.77
C LEU A 32 -7.79 -12.66 17.96
N ARG A 33 -8.14 -13.29 19.08
CA ARG A 33 -7.24 -13.36 20.26
C ARG A 33 -5.95 -14.11 19.94
N ALA A 34 -6.02 -15.22 19.20
CA ALA A 34 -4.85 -15.97 18.79
C ALA A 34 -3.93 -15.12 17.90
N ILE A 35 -4.49 -14.40 16.92
CA ILE A 35 -3.74 -13.46 16.08
C ILE A 35 -3.08 -12.38 16.94
N GLN A 36 -3.85 -11.72 17.82
CA GLN A 36 -3.32 -10.68 18.71
C GLN A 36 -2.19 -11.19 19.60
N SER A 37 -2.28 -12.43 20.08
CA SER A 37 -1.23 -13.03 20.92
C SER A 37 0.10 -13.22 20.20
N LEU A 38 0.10 -13.37 18.86
CA LEU A 38 1.34 -13.41 18.07
C LEU A 38 2.10 -12.08 18.08
N TYR A 39 1.41 -10.98 18.38
CA TYR A 39 1.96 -9.62 18.40
C TYR A 39 2.00 -9.01 19.81
N SER A 40 1.47 -9.70 20.84
CA SER A 40 1.54 -9.23 22.22
C SER A 40 2.97 -9.33 22.74
N GLN A 41 3.45 -8.27 23.40
CA GLN A 41 4.80 -8.23 24.01
C GLN A 41 5.92 -8.66 23.05
N SER A 42 5.78 -8.38 21.75
CA SER A 42 6.82 -8.69 20.76
C SER A 42 8.05 -7.83 20.98
N GLU A 43 9.22 -8.46 20.97
CA GLU A 43 10.53 -7.82 21.03
C GLU A 43 11.39 -8.26 19.85
N SER A 44 12.32 -7.40 19.46
CA SER A 44 13.34 -7.67 18.44
C SER A 44 14.73 -7.37 19.01
N CYS A 45 15.75 -7.95 18.41
CA CYS A 45 17.15 -7.58 18.65
C CYS A 45 17.90 -7.57 17.32
N VAL A 46 18.95 -6.75 17.23
CA VAL A 46 19.83 -6.71 16.07
C VAL A 46 20.92 -7.76 16.27
N ARG A 47 21.22 -8.55 15.24
CA ARG A 47 22.29 -9.55 15.27
C ARG A 47 23.32 -9.25 14.20
N VAL A 48 24.57 -9.05 14.61
CA VAL A 48 25.71 -8.74 13.72
C VAL A 48 26.86 -9.65 14.10
N LEU A 49 27.39 -10.42 13.13
CA LEU A 49 28.57 -11.30 13.31
C LEU A 49 28.48 -12.22 14.54
N GLY A 50 27.29 -12.72 14.85
CA GLY A 50 27.04 -13.61 15.99
C GLY A 50 26.71 -12.90 17.32
N SER A 51 27.01 -11.61 17.45
CA SER A 51 26.63 -10.78 18.59
C SER A 51 25.18 -10.29 18.46
N LYS A 52 24.47 -10.18 19.59
CA LYS A 52 23.11 -9.63 19.67
C LYS A 52 23.09 -8.34 20.48
N SER A 53 22.28 -7.38 20.04
CA SER A 53 21.92 -6.23 20.87
C SER A 53 21.00 -6.65 22.02
N ASP A 54 20.81 -5.74 22.97
CA ASP A 54 19.71 -5.86 23.92
C ASP A 54 18.36 -5.92 23.18
N PRO A 55 17.39 -6.68 23.70
CA PRO A 55 16.03 -6.71 23.16
C PRO A 55 15.36 -5.34 23.28
N PHE A 56 14.56 -4.99 22.29
CA PHE A 56 13.72 -3.79 22.30
C PHE A 56 12.29 -4.13 21.86
N PRO A 57 11.26 -3.47 22.44
CA PRO A 57 9.87 -3.77 22.13
C PRO A 57 9.48 -3.30 20.72
N VAL A 58 8.70 -4.12 20.02
CA VAL A 58 8.12 -3.81 18.71
C VAL A 58 6.62 -3.67 18.85
N ARG A 59 6.12 -2.43 18.74
CA ARG A 59 4.72 -2.08 19.00
C ARG A 59 3.90 -1.82 17.73
N VAL A 60 4.56 -1.54 16.62
CA VAL A 60 3.95 -1.26 15.31
C VAL A 60 4.42 -2.28 14.30
N GLY A 61 3.67 -2.42 13.21
CA GLY A 61 4.02 -3.24 12.09
C GLY A 61 3.76 -4.73 12.28
N LEU A 62 3.87 -5.42 11.16
CA LEU A 62 3.75 -6.86 11.00
C LEU A 62 5.12 -7.52 11.10
N ARG A 63 5.16 -8.74 11.62
CA ARG A 63 6.42 -9.48 11.82
C ARG A 63 6.88 -10.04 10.48
N GLN A 64 7.98 -9.52 9.95
CA GLN A 64 8.59 -10.06 8.74
C GLN A 64 9.02 -11.52 8.95
N GLY A 65 8.78 -12.37 7.95
CA GLY A 65 9.02 -13.82 8.04
C GLY A 65 7.95 -14.63 8.79
N CYS A 66 6.94 -13.98 9.39
CA CYS A 66 5.78 -14.71 9.93
C CYS A 66 4.84 -15.11 8.78
N ALA A 67 4.41 -16.38 8.76
CA ALA A 67 3.52 -16.91 7.73
C ALA A 67 2.17 -16.20 7.64
N LEU A 68 1.70 -15.59 8.74
CA LEU A 68 0.40 -14.90 8.78
C LEU A 68 0.50 -13.44 8.33
N SER A 69 1.66 -12.80 8.46
CA SER A 69 1.85 -11.38 8.14
C SER A 69 1.42 -11.02 6.71
N PRO A 70 1.73 -11.81 5.65
CA PRO A 70 1.28 -11.50 4.30
C PRO A 70 -0.25 -11.42 4.16
N ILE A 71 -0.99 -12.35 4.78
CA ILE A 71 -2.46 -12.36 4.71
C ILE A 71 -3.03 -11.16 5.48
N LEU A 72 -2.48 -10.86 6.65
CA LEU A 72 -2.89 -9.68 7.43
C LEU A 72 -2.67 -8.39 6.66
N PHE A 73 -1.53 -8.28 5.97
CA PHE A 73 -1.20 -7.13 5.14
C PHE A 73 -2.17 -7.00 3.96
N VAL A 74 -2.47 -8.09 3.26
CA VAL A 74 -3.44 -8.08 2.15
C VAL A 74 -4.83 -7.65 2.62
N ILE A 75 -5.31 -8.14 3.76
CA ILE A 75 -6.61 -7.72 4.32
C ILE A 75 -6.60 -6.23 4.66
N TYR A 76 -5.49 -5.75 5.20
CA TYR A 76 -5.31 -4.34 5.54
C TYR A 76 -5.36 -3.44 4.29
N MET A 77 -4.61 -3.81 3.25
CA MET A 77 -4.59 -3.12 1.97
C MET A 77 -5.93 -3.20 1.22
N ASP A 78 -6.63 -4.33 1.28
CA ASP A 78 -7.99 -4.46 0.72
C ASP A 78 -8.93 -3.46 1.38
N ARG A 79 -8.80 -3.24 2.71
CA ARG A 79 -9.63 -2.25 3.38
C ARG A 79 -9.37 -0.83 2.88
N ILE A 80 -8.10 -0.43 2.79
CA ILE A 80 -7.69 0.88 2.25
C ILE A 80 -8.24 1.03 0.84
N SER A 81 -7.92 0.08 -0.03
CA SER A 81 -8.38 0.05 -1.43
C SER A 81 -9.89 0.26 -1.52
N ARG A 82 -10.71 -0.54 -0.80
CA ARG A 82 -12.18 -0.42 -0.81
C ARG A 82 -12.71 0.94 -0.35
N ARG A 83 -12.05 1.61 0.61
CA ARG A 83 -12.43 2.98 1.02
C ARG A 83 -12.03 4.01 -0.04
N SER A 84 -10.90 3.79 -0.70
CA SER A 84 -10.41 4.68 -1.75
C SER A 84 -11.26 4.63 -3.02
N HIS A 85 -12.05 3.58 -3.24
CA HIS A 85 -12.94 3.45 -4.41
C HIS A 85 -14.00 4.55 -4.46
N GLY A 86 -14.04 5.27 -5.57
CA GLY A 86 -15.26 5.95 -6.01
C GLY A 86 -15.08 6.48 -7.41
N GLY A 87 -16.19 6.75 -8.12
CA GLY A 87 -16.26 7.38 -9.46
C GLY A 87 -15.25 6.97 -10.55
N GLY A 88 -13.97 7.31 -10.37
CA GLY A 88 -12.86 7.14 -11.30
C GLY A 88 -12.18 5.77 -11.31
N GLY A 89 -11.52 5.46 -12.42
CA GLY A 89 -10.89 4.17 -12.70
C GLY A 89 -10.78 4.00 -14.21
N LEU A 90 -10.02 3.02 -14.67
CA LEU A 90 -9.88 2.77 -16.10
C LEU A 90 -11.12 1.99 -16.60
N GLN A 91 -11.86 2.56 -17.55
CA GLN A 91 -12.91 1.82 -18.26
C GLN A 91 -12.32 1.10 -19.47
N PHE A 92 -12.56 -0.20 -19.57
CA PHE A 92 -12.13 -1.02 -20.69
C PHE A 92 -13.19 -2.10 -20.99
N GLY A 93 -13.71 -2.10 -22.23
CA GLY A 93 -14.69 -3.11 -22.66
C GLY A 93 -15.98 -3.14 -21.83
N GLY A 94 -16.42 -1.99 -21.30
CA GLY A 94 -17.59 -1.89 -20.42
C GLY A 94 -17.34 -2.32 -18.96
N LEU A 95 -16.12 -2.76 -18.64
CA LEU A 95 -15.70 -3.07 -17.28
C LEU A 95 -14.89 -1.91 -16.70
N ARG A 96 -15.01 -1.72 -15.39
CA ARG A 96 -14.15 -0.82 -14.64
C ARG A 96 -13.02 -1.62 -14.01
N ILE A 97 -11.80 -1.32 -14.42
CA ILE A 97 -10.60 -1.93 -13.87
C ILE A 97 -10.27 -1.20 -12.55
N ALA A 98 -10.27 -1.96 -11.46
CA ALA A 98 -9.88 -1.48 -10.14
C ALA A 98 -8.35 -1.28 -10.05
N PRO A 99 -7.85 -0.59 -9.01
CA PRO A 99 -6.42 -0.55 -8.73
C PRO A 99 -5.81 -1.96 -8.69
N LEU A 100 -4.60 -2.12 -9.23
CA LEU A 100 -3.84 -3.36 -9.06
C LEU A 100 -3.07 -3.26 -7.75
N LEU A 101 -3.23 -4.23 -6.86
CA LEU A 101 -2.52 -4.30 -5.61
C LEU A 101 -1.74 -5.60 -5.56
N PHE A 102 -0.42 -5.50 -5.38
CA PHE A 102 0.45 -6.64 -5.13
C PHE A 102 1.33 -6.34 -3.94
N ALA A 103 0.97 -6.89 -2.77
CA ALA A 103 1.57 -6.47 -1.51
C ALA A 103 1.57 -4.94 -1.39
N ASP A 104 2.74 -4.31 -1.29
CA ASP A 104 2.95 -2.86 -1.17
C ASP A 104 2.99 -2.11 -2.51
N ASP A 105 3.13 -2.83 -3.63
CA ASP A 105 3.07 -2.24 -4.97
C ASP A 105 1.62 -1.96 -5.37
N VAL A 106 1.29 -0.69 -5.60
CA VAL A 106 -0.06 -0.27 -6.01
C VAL A 106 -0.02 0.44 -7.36
N VAL A 107 -0.93 0.08 -8.27
CA VAL A 107 -1.09 0.74 -9.57
C VAL A 107 -2.47 1.34 -9.68
N LEU A 108 -2.52 2.67 -9.74
CA LEU A 108 -3.73 3.44 -10.02
C LEU A 108 -3.82 3.73 -11.52
N MET A 109 -5.02 3.58 -12.09
CA MET A 109 -5.26 3.75 -13.52
C MET A 109 -6.53 4.55 -13.76
N ALA A 110 -6.48 5.47 -14.71
CA ALA A 110 -7.62 6.24 -15.17
C ALA A 110 -7.42 6.69 -16.62
N SER A 111 -8.51 7.09 -17.27
CA SER A 111 -8.50 7.56 -18.67
C SER A 111 -8.15 9.04 -18.83
N SER A 112 -8.08 9.80 -17.72
CA SER A 112 -7.71 11.22 -17.72
C SER A 112 -6.76 11.53 -16.56
N VAL A 113 -5.96 12.59 -16.71
CA VAL A 113 -5.05 13.07 -15.66
C VAL A 113 -5.83 13.52 -14.42
N CYS A 114 -6.96 14.20 -14.61
CA CYS A 114 -7.82 14.67 -13.51
C CYS A 114 -8.39 13.49 -12.70
N ASP A 115 -8.91 12.45 -13.37
CA ASP A 115 -9.42 11.27 -12.68
C ASP A 115 -8.31 10.48 -11.97
N LEU A 116 -7.10 10.47 -12.54
CA LEU A 116 -5.95 9.83 -11.92
C LEU A 116 -5.53 10.56 -10.65
N GLN A 117 -5.44 11.90 -10.69
CA GLN A 117 -5.15 12.73 -9.52
C GLN A 117 -6.21 12.53 -8.43
N HIS A 118 -7.51 12.59 -8.77
CA HIS A 118 -8.57 12.32 -7.79
C HIS A 118 -8.49 10.92 -7.18
N SER A 119 -8.11 9.92 -7.98
CA SER A 119 -7.91 8.55 -7.47
C SER A 119 -6.72 8.48 -6.51
N LEU A 120 -5.63 9.18 -6.83
CA LEU A 120 -4.44 9.29 -5.98
C LEU A 120 -4.74 10.05 -4.68
N ASP A 121 -5.48 11.15 -4.72
CA ASP A 121 -5.85 11.94 -3.53
C ASP A 121 -6.68 11.12 -2.54
N ARG A 122 -7.66 10.36 -3.06
CA ARG A 122 -8.50 9.46 -2.26
C ARG A 122 -7.68 8.31 -1.68
N PHE A 123 -6.79 7.73 -2.48
CA PHE A 123 -5.90 6.67 -2.00
C PHE A 123 -4.98 7.19 -0.89
N THR A 124 -4.37 8.36 -1.09
CA THR A 124 -3.53 9.04 -0.10
C THR A 124 -4.28 9.28 1.20
N THR A 125 -5.49 9.85 1.12
CA THR A 125 -6.32 10.14 2.30
C THR A 125 -6.62 8.87 3.11
N GLU A 126 -6.95 7.77 2.45
CA GLU A 126 -7.26 6.50 3.12
C GLU A 126 -6.00 5.80 3.65
N CYS A 127 -4.86 5.94 2.97
CA CYS A 127 -3.56 5.51 3.49
C CYS A 127 -3.24 6.26 4.80
N GLU A 128 -3.36 7.59 4.80
CA GLU A 128 -3.08 8.41 5.99
C GLU A 128 -4.02 8.08 7.16
N ALA A 129 -5.31 7.88 6.88
CA ALA A 129 -6.28 7.44 7.88
C ALA A 129 -5.96 6.03 8.44
N ALA A 130 -5.30 5.20 7.64
CA ALA A 130 -4.76 3.89 8.05
C ALA A 130 -3.34 4.00 8.67
N GLY A 131 -2.78 5.20 8.85
CA GLY A 131 -1.43 5.39 9.37
C GLY A 131 -0.32 4.90 8.43
N MET A 132 -0.61 4.80 7.13
CA MET A 132 0.33 4.47 6.06
C MET A 132 0.72 5.74 5.30
N ARG A 133 1.94 5.80 4.75
CA ARG A 133 2.41 6.93 3.95
C ARG A 133 2.87 6.48 2.57
N ILE A 134 2.55 7.27 1.55
CA ILE A 134 3.07 7.11 0.20
C ILE A 134 4.50 7.68 0.14
N SER A 135 5.41 6.92 -0.45
CA SER A 135 6.78 7.38 -0.74
C SER A 135 6.79 8.14 -2.06
N THR A 136 6.76 9.46 -2.00
CA THR A 136 6.76 10.35 -3.19
C THR A 136 8.04 10.24 -4.02
N SER A 137 9.17 9.89 -3.39
CA SER A 137 10.46 9.69 -4.06
C SER A 137 10.58 8.36 -4.83
N LYS A 138 9.68 7.41 -4.59
CA LYS A 138 9.64 6.11 -5.26
C LYS A 138 8.38 5.87 -6.09
N SER A 139 7.39 6.75 -5.94
CA SER A 139 6.15 6.69 -6.71
C SER A 139 6.32 7.45 -8.01
N GLU A 140 5.80 6.91 -9.11
CA GLU A 140 6.03 7.45 -10.44
C GLU A 140 4.75 7.49 -11.27
N ALA A 141 4.61 8.52 -12.10
CA ALA A 141 3.52 8.65 -13.07
C ALA A 141 3.97 8.15 -14.45
N MET A 142 3.09 7.47 -15.18
CA MET A 142 3.36 7.02 -16.55
C MET A 142 2.12 7.21 -17.42
N VAL A 143 2.29 7.71 -18.64
CA VAL A 143 1.20 7.95 -19.58
C VAL A 143 1.32 7.06 -20.80
N LEU A 144 0.31 6.21 -21.02
CA LEU A 144 0.19 5.39 -22.24
C LEU A 144 -0.62 6.17 -23.28
N SER A 145 0.07 6.86 -24.19
CA SER A 145 -0.57 7.64 -25.25
C SER A 145 0.32 7.71 -26.49
N ARG A 146 -0.31 7.76 -27.67
CA ARG A 146 0.41 8.01 -28.95
C ARG A 146 0.96 9.43 -29.05
N LYS A 147 0.39 10.36 -28.29
CA LYS A 147 0.82 11.76 -28.21
C LYS A 147 1.48 12.02 -26.86
N PRO A 148 2.55 12.82 -26.80
CA PRO A 148 3.09 13.31 -25.54
C PRO A 148 1.98 14.04 -24.76
N ILE A 149 1.76 13.62 -23.53
CA ILE A 149 0.80 14.22 -22.60
C ILE A 149 1.55 14.39 -21.28
N ASP A 150 1.52 15.61 -20.74
CA ASP A 150 2.03 15.90 -19.41
C ASP A 150 1.01 15.42 -18.37
N CYS A 151 1.50 14.73 -17.35
CA CYS A 151 0.71 14.20 -16.24
C CYS A 151 1.33 14.67 -14.92
N PRO A 152 1.13 15.94 -14.56
CA PRO A 152 1.62 16.48 -13.30
C PRO A 152 0.77 15.92 -12.15
N LEU A 153 1.18 14.77 -11.61
CA LEU A 153 0.57 14.20 -10.41
C LEU A 153 1.26 14.72 -9.15
N GLN A 154 0.49 14.88 -8.09
CA GLN A 154 1.00 15.36 -6.80
C GLN A 154 0.44 14.53 -5.64
N VAL A 155 1.23 14.42 -4.58
CA VAL A 155 0.78 13.91 -3.27
C VAL A 155 1.06 15.02 -2.26
N GLY A 156 -0.01 15.63 -1.74
CA GLY A 156 0.13 16.86 -0.96
C GLY A 156 0.74 17.98 -1.80
N ASN A 157 1.92 18.46 -1.42
CA ASN A 157 2.65 19.52 -2.13
C ASN A 157 3.83 18.99 -2.97
N GLU A 158 4.04 17.67 -3.01
CA GLU A 158 5.15 17.06 -3.73
C GLU A 158 4.69 16.51 -5.08
N SER A 159 5.41 16.88 -6.15
CA SER A 159 5.14 16.35 -7.49
C SER A 159 5.78 14.98 -7.68
N LEU A 160 5.05 14.06 -8.30
CA LEU A 160 5.57 12.77 -8.69
C LEU A 160 6.31 12.88 -10.04
N PRO A 161 7.48 12.23 -10.20
CA PRO A 161 8.17 12.18 -11.47
C PRO A 161 7.33 11.44 -12.52
N GLN A 162 7.32 11.96 -13.75
CA GLN A 162 6.74 11.27 -14.91
C GLN A 162 7.83 10.50 -15.66
N VAL A 163 7.63 9.20 -15.82
CA VAL A 163 8.54 8.29 -16.53
C VAL A 163 7.92 7.77 -17.83
N LYS A 164 8.79 7.34 -18.76
CA LYS A 164 8.37 6.69 -20.01
C LYS A 164 8.27 5.19 -19.89
N GLU A 165 9.03 4.61 -18.98
CA GLU A 165 9.12 3.18 -18.76
C GLU A 165 9.07 2.92 -17.26
N PHE A 166 8.35 1.88 -16.83
CA PHE A 166 8.31 1.46 -15.43
C PHE A 166 8.53 -0.05 -15.32
N LYS A 167 9.48 -0.44 -14.46
CA LYS A 167 9.76 -1.85 -14.15
C LYS A 167 8.89 -2.31 -12.98
N TYR A 168 7.85 -3.07 -13.28
CA TYR A 168 6.90 -3.62 -12.32
C TYR A 168 7.24 -5.07 -11.96
N LEU A 169 7.16 -5.40 -10.66
CA LEU A 169 7.34 -6.76 -10.11
C LEU A 169 8.55 -7.52 -10.68
N TRP A 170 9.69 -6.83 -10.77
CA TRP A 170 11.00 -7.38 -11.17
C TRP A 170 11.16 -7.83 -12.62
N GLY A 171 10.11 -7.83 -13.46
CA GLY A 171 10.22 -8.34 -14.83
C GLY A 171 9.20 -7.86 -15.84
N LEU A 172 8.11 -7.20 -15.42
CA LEU A 172 7.16 -6.60 -16.35
C LEU A 172 7.58 -5.17 -16.63
N VAL A 173 7.84 -4.86 -17.89
CA VAL A 173 8.17 -3.51 -18.34
C VAL A 173 6.96 -2.93 -19.03
N PHE A 174 6.49 -1.78 -18.55
CA PHE A 174 5.49 -0.98 -19.26
C PHE A 174 6.23 0.05 -20.12
N GLU A 175 5.92 0.11 -21.42
CA GLU A 175 6.43 1.06 -22.42
C GLU A 175 5.28 1.75 -23.16
#